data_AF-A0A0Q4U9U8-F1
#
_entry.id   AF-A0A0Q4U9U8-F1
#
_cell.length_a   1.000
_cell.length_b   1.000
_cell.length_c   1.000
_cell.angle_alpha   90.00
_cell.angle_beta   90.00
_cell.angle_gamma   90.00
#
_symmetry.space_group_name_H-M   'P 1'
#
loop_
_entity.id
_entity.type
_entity.pdbx_description
1 polymer ?
#
loop_
_entity_poly.entity_id
_entity_poly.type
_entity_poly.pdbx_seq_one_letter_code
_entity_poly.pdbx_strand_id
1 'polypeptide(L)'
;MAFIGTAGWNVPKAYAGAFPAVGSHLQRYAQRLTAVEINTSFYRPHRLATYKRWAEATPEHFRFAVKVPRMITHELRLGNADAPLQRFLDEIAGLGPKLGPLLLQLPPSLRFDDRTSDPFLRAFRHAHGGSIVCEPRHDSWLAPSVDALLTKLRIARVAADPAPMPGADEPGGWQGLRYYRLHGSPKIYYSAYEQHALDAMADRLAADATRGCESWCIFDNTATFAATGDALSILERWAS
;
A
#
# COMPACT_ATOMS: atom_id res chain seq x y z
N MET A 1 2.32 -10.75 -11.37
CA MET A 1 1.35 -11.20 -10.34
C MET A 1 0.72 -9.95 -9.75
N ALA A 2 -0.60 -9.94 -9.54
CA ALA A 2 -1.31 -8.77 -9.02
C ALA A 2 -1.89 -9.06 -7.63
N PHE A 3 -1.66 -8.14 -6.69
CA PHE A 3 -2.21 -8.14 -5.34
C PHE A 3 -3.30 -7.07 -5.23
N ILE A 4 -4.55 -7.50 -5.10
CA ILE A 4 -5.72 -6.61 -5.11
C ILE A 4 -6.33 -6.62 -3.72
N GLY A 5 -6.56 -5.42 -3.18
CA GLY A 5 -7.00 -5.26 -1.81
C GLY A 5 -7.51 -3.86 -1.50
N THR A 6 -7.73 -3.64 -0.21
CA THR A 6 -8.23 -2.39 0.35
C THR A 6 -7.38 -1.96 1.54
N ALA A 7 -7.49 -0.69 1.93
CA ALA A 7 -6.87 -0.16 3.13
C ALA A 7 -7.62 -0.58 4.41
N GLY A 8 -7.41 -1.83 4.81
CA GLY A 8 -8.14 -2.52 5.88
C GLY A 8 -9.13 -3.54 5.33
N TRP A 9 -9.64 -4.42 6.19
CA TRP A 9 -10.38 -5.64 5.81
C TRP A 9 -11.81 -5.67 6.34
N ASN A 10 -12.48 -4.51 6.38
CA ASN A 10 -13.90 -4.49 6.73
C ASN A 10 -14.72 -5.19 5.64
N VAL A 11 -15.74 -5.95 6.06
CA VAL A 11 -16.72 -6.59 5.16
C VAL A 11 -18.05 -5.87 5.35
N PRO A 12 -18.38 -4.88 4.50
CA PRO A 12 -19.58 -4.06 4.65
C PRO A 12 -20.83 -4.89 4.37
N LYS A 13 -21.94 -4.57 5.04
CA LYS A 13 -23.21 -5.29 4.88
C LYS A 13 -23.68 -5.36 3.42
N ALA A 14 -23.49 -4.29 2.66
CA ALA A 14 -23.85 -4.21 1.24
C ALA A 14 -23.16 -5.27 0.38
N TYR A 15 -21.93 -5.67 0.75
CA TYR A 15 -21.13 -6.67 0.02
C TYR A 15 -21.03 -8.00 0.77
N ALA A 16 -21.74 -8.18 1.89
CA ALA A 16 -21.56 -9.35 2.75
C ALA A 16 -21.81 -10.69 2.03
N GLY A 17 -22.74 -10.71 1.06
CA GLY A 17 -23.03 -11.89 0.24
C GLY A 17 -21.90 -12.29 -0.71
N ALA A 18 -20.97 -11.38 -1.01
CA ALA A 18 -19.78 -11.68 -1.80
C ALA A 18 -18.67 -12.34 -0.97
N PHE A 19 -18.81 -12.48 0.34
CA PHE A 19 -17.81 -13.10 1.22
C PHE A 19 -18.39 -14.34 1.94
N PRO A 20 -17.55 -15.29 2.38
CA PRO A 20 -18.02 -16.41 3.20
C PRO A 20 -18.81 -15.94 4.41
N ALA A 21 -19.83 -16.69 4.85
CA ALA A 21 -20.66 -16.29 5.99
C ALA A 21 -19.97 -16.49 7.35
N VAL A 22 -19.02 -17.42 7.42
CA VAL A 22 -18.35 -17.86 8.67
C VAL A 22 -16.92 -17.35 8.72
N GLY A 23 -16.44 -17.03 9.92
CA GLY A 23 -15.08 -16.58 10.20
C GLY A 23 -15.01 -15.11 10.63
N SER A 24 -13.86 -14.70 11.13
CA SER A 24 -13.56 -13.29 11.40
C SER A 24 -13.59 -12.46 10.10
N HIS A 25 -13.69 -11.13 10.22
CA HIS A 25 -13.63 -10.24 9.06
C HIS A 25 -12.40 -10.48 8.19
N LEU A 26 -11.21 -10.65 8.79
CA LEU A 26 -9.97 -10.91 8.05
C LEU A 26 -10.00 -12.26 7.33
N GLN A 27 -10.48 -13.32 8.00
CA GLN A 27 -10.61 -14.64 7.36
C GLN A 27 -11.55 -14.58 6.16
N ARG A 28 -12.72 -13.99 6.33
CA ARG A 28 -13.72 -13.84 5.26
C ARG A 28 -13.16 -13.03 4.10
N TYR A 29 -12.52 -11.90 4.41
CA TYR A 29 -11.88 -11.01 3.44
C TYR A 29 -10.81 -11.73 2.61
N ALA A 30 -9.90 -12.44 3.28
CA ALA A 30 -8.75 -13.09 2.65
C ALA A 30 -9.10 -14.33 1.82
N GLN A 31 -10.36 -14.78 1.84
CA GLN A 31 -10.86 -15.82 0.94
C GLN A 31 -11.30 -15.27 -0.42
N ARG A 32 -11.36 -13.94 -0.57
CA ARG A 32 -11.82 -13.29 -1.80
C ARG A 32 -10.76 -12.37 -2.39
N LEU A 33 -10.13 -11.55 -1.56
CA LEU A 33 -9.07 -10.64 -2.00
C LEU A 33 -7.69 -11.21 -1.70
N THR A 34 -6.68 -10.84 -2.48
CA THR A 34 -5.33 -11.43 -2.40
C THR A 34 -4.37 -10.63 -1.52
N ALA A 35 -4.74 -9.40 -1.18
CA ALA A 35 -3.95 -8.59 -0.27
C ALA A 35 -4.79 -7.61 0.57
N VAL A 36 -4.16 -7.05 1.60
CA VAL A 36 -4.70 -5.91 2.34
C VAL A 36 -3.56 -4.97 2.75
N GLU A 37 -3.87 -3.69 2.87
CA GLU A 37 -2.96 -2.72 3.45
C GLU A 37 -3.34 -2.42 4.91
N ILE A 38 -2.42 -2.69 5.83
CA ILE A 38 -2.59 -2.41 7.26
C ILE A 38 -2.32 -0.93 7.50
N ASN A 39 -3.38 -0.13 7.61
CA ASN A 39 -3.29 1.30 7.97
C ASN A 39 -3.33 1.56 9.46
N THR A 40 -3.78 0.61 10.28
CA THR A 40 -3.87 0.84 11.73
C THR A 40 -2.50 1.02 12.40
N SER A 41 -1.42 0.48 11.81
CA SER A 41 -0.02 0.69 12.24
C SER A 41 0.43 2.14 12.11
N PHE A 42 -0.19 2.91 11.21
CA PHE A 42 0.07 4.34 11.08
C PHE A 42 -0.28 5.08 12.37
N TYR A 43 -1.40 4.72 12.99
CA TYR A 43 -1.94 5.42 14.16
C TYR A 43 -1.47 4.86 15.49
N ARG A 44 -1.23 3.54 15.57
CA ARG A 44 -0.80 2.87 16.78
C ARG A 44 0.06 1.64 16.48
N PRO A 45 1.08 1.34 17.30
CA PRO A 45 1.83 0.11 17.17
C PRO A 45 0.97 -1.11 17.53
N HIS A 46 1.31 -2.26 16.96
CA HIS A 46 0.71 -3.54 17.32
C HIS A 46 1.80 -4.48 17.82
N ARG A 47 1.44 -5.39 18.74
CA ARG A 47 2.38 -6.41 19.22
C ARG A 47 2.70 -7.40 18.08
N LEU A 48 3.91 -7.94 18.06
CA LEU A 48 4.33 -9.05 17.19
C LEU A 48 3.27 -10.18 17.11
N ALA A 49 2.73 -10.59 18.25
CA ALA A 49 1.71 -11.65 18.33
C ALA A 49 0.39 -11.29 17.62
N THR A 50 0.08 -10.02 17.43
CA THR A 50 -1.08 -9.58 16.63
C THR A 50 -0.82 -9.81 15.14
N TYR A 51 0.37 -9.44 14.66
CA TYR A 51 0.78 -9.72 13.28
C TYR A 51 0.84 -11.22 12.97
N LYS A 52 1.38 -12.04 13.89
CA LYS A 52 1.38 -13.51 13.75
C LYS A 52 -0.03 -14.08 13.61
N ARG A 53 -0.96 -13.67 14.47
CA ARG A 53 -2.37 -14.10 14.37
C ARG A 53 -3.02 -13.68 13.06
N TRP A 54 -2.73 -12.48 12.55
CA TRP A 54 -3.23 -12.06 11.24
C TRP A 54 -2.65 -12.90 10.11
N ALA A 55 -1.36 -13.22 10.15
CA ALA A 55 -0.74 -14.10 9.17
C ALA A 55 -1.31 -15.53 9.23
N GLU A 56 -1.52 -16.10 10.41
CA GLU A 56 -2.10 -17.44 10.59
C GLU A 56 -3.57 -17.52 10.13
N ALA A 57 -4.30 -16.41 10.21
CA ALA A 57 -5.72 -16.34 9.86
C ALA A 57 -6.02 -16.25 8.36
N THR A 58 -5.01 -16.14 7.49
CA THR A 58 -5.19 -15.97 6.04
C THR A 58 -4.62 -17.13 5.23
N PRO A 59 -5.01 -17.32 3.95
CA PRO A 59 -4.37 -18.31 3.07
C PRO A 59 -2.88 -18.00 2.82
N GLU A 60 -2.11 -19.01 2.40
CA GLU A 60 -0.66 -18.90 2.13
C GLU A 60 -0.32 -17.84 1.08
N HIS A 61 -1.15 -17.70 0.05
CA HIS A 61 -0.95 -16.73 -1.04
C HIS A 61 -1.28 -15.28 -0.66
N PHE A 62 -1.95 -15.06 0.47
CA PHE A 62 -2.37 -13.72 0.89
C PHE A 62 -1.17 -12.87 1.33
N ARG A 63 -1.18 -11.58 1.01
CA ARG A 63 -0.09 -10.65 1.38
C ARG A 63 -0.61 -9.42 2.13
N PHE A 64 0.24 -8.89 3.01
CA PHE A 64 -0.04 -7.69 3.78
C PHE A 64 0.94 -6.58 3.41
N ALA A 65 0.45 -5.49 2.82
CA ALA A 65 1.19 -4.24 2.83
C ALA A 65 1.03 -3.57 4.20
N VAL A 66 2.04 -2.85 4.68
CA VAL A 66 2.00 -2.23 6.02
C VAL A 66 2.42 -0.77 5.94
N LYS A 67 1.53 0.12 6.38
CA LYS A 67 1.82 1.55 6.43
C LYS A 67 2.78 1.86 7.57
N VAL A 68 3.85 2.55 7.24
CA VAL A 68 4.88 3.02 8.20
C VAL A 68 4.23 3.97 9.23
N PRO A 69 4.59 3.87 10.53
CA PRO A 69 4.01 4.70 11.59
C PRO A 69 4.03 6.21 11.32
N ARG A 70 2.97 6.91 11.74
CA ARG A 70 2.85 8.37 11.68
C ARG A 70 4.01 9.07 12.40
N MET A 71 4.46 8.51 13.51
CA MET A 71 5.63 8.96 14.26
C MET A 71 6.84 9.19 13.32
N ILE A 72 7.10 8.26 12.39
CA ILE A 72 8.27 8.33 11.50
C ILE A 72 8.06 9.36 10.40
N THR A 73 6.90 9.35 9.74
CA THR A 73 6.68 10.13 8.51
C THR A 73 6.17 11.55 8.75
N HIS A 74 5.37 11.77 9.81
CA HIS A 74 4.69 13.05 10.06
C HIS A 74 5.26 13.81 11.25
N GLU A 75 5.64 13.11 12.33
CA GLU A 75 6.10 13.75 13.57
C GLU A 75 7.62 13.97 13.54
N LEU A 76 8.38 12.90 13.36
CA LEU A 76 9.83 12.94 13.20
C LEU A 76 10.27 13.40 11.81
N ARG A 77 9.36 13.35 10.83
CA ARG A 77 9.61 13.82 9.46
C ARG A 77 10.89 13.21 8.88
N LEU A 78 11.06 11.90 9.09
CA LEU A 78 12.20 11.08 8.69
C LEU A 78 13.52 11.34 9.46
N GLY A 79 13.58 12.33 10.34
CA GLY A 79 14.75 12.61 11.17
C GLY A 79 14.78 11.80 12.47
N ASN A 80 15.96 11.33 12.89
CA ASN A 80 16.14 10.59 14.16
C ASN A 80 15.17 9.40 14.33
N ALA A 81 14.86 8.72 13.23
CA ALA A 81 13.82 7.70 13.18
C ALA A 81 14.34 6.25 13.28
N ASP A 82 15.64 6.04 13.56
CA ASP A 82 16.25 4.70 13.58
C ASP A 82 15.61 3.77 14.61
N ALA A 83 15.47 4.22 15.86
CA ALA A 83 14.85 3.44 16.92
C ALA A 83 13.36 3.12 16.67
N PRO A 84 12.48 4.08 16.30
CA PRO A 84 11.09 3.76 15.98
C PRO A 84 10.96 2.91 14.71
N LEU A 85 11.87 3.06 13.73
CA LEU A 85 11.91 2.22 12.55
C LEU A 85 12.26 0.77 12.92
N GLN A 86 13.32 0.55 13.70
CA GLN A 86 13.71 -0.79 14.13
C GLN A 86 12.58 -1.48 14.90
N ARG A 87 11.97 -0.76 15.84
CA ARG A 87 10.82 -1.28 16.59
C ARG A 87 9.67 -1.68 15.67
N PHE A 88 9.33 -0.84 14.68
CA PHE A 88 8.29 -1.16 13.71
C PHE A 88 8.63 -2.42 12.89
N LEU A 89 9.87 -2.56 12.43
CA LEU A 89 10.35 -3.74 11.71
C LEU A 89 10.25 -5.02 12.56
N ASP A 90 10.62 -4.94 13.83
CA ASP A 90 10.50 -6.07 14.78
C ASP A 90 9.03 -6.46 15.00
N GLU A 91 8.11 -5.49 15.07
CA GLU A 91 6.69 -5.75 15.25
C GLU A 91 6.09 -6.46 14.02
N ILE A 92 6.36 -5.96 12.81
CA ILE A 92 5.78 -6.51 11.57
C ILE A 92 6.42 -7.83 11.12
N ALA A 93 7.59 -8.19 11.66
CA ALA A 93 8.23 -9.47 11.39
C ALA A 93 7.31 -10.67 11.70
N GLY A 94 6.29 -10.47 12.55
CA GLY A 94 5.24 -11.45 12.81
C GLY A 94 4.43 -11.86 11.59
N LEU A 95 4.44 -11.08 10.50
CA LEU A 95 3.80 -11.44 9.23
C LEU A 95 4.60 -12.50 8.44
N GLY A 96 5.89 -12.67 8.75
CA GLY A 96 6.77 -13.64 8.11
C GLY A 96 6.72 -13.57 6.58
N PRO A 97 6.53 -14.70 5.87
CA PRO A 97 6.53 -14.74 4.40
C PRO A 97 5.34 -14.02 3.76
N LYS A 98 4.32 -13.62 4.54
CA LYS A 98 3.16 -12.87 4.05
C LYS A 98 3.36 -11.35 4.09
N LEU A 99 4.50 -10.88 4.61
CA LEU A 99 4.86 -9.47 4.56
C LEU A 99 5.10 -9.04 3.10
N GLY A 100 4.28 -8.10 2.64
CA GLY A 100 4.44 -7.42 1.36
C GLY A 100 5.13 -6.05 1.53
N PRO A 101 4.83 -5.07 0.66
CA PRO A 101 5.47 -3.77 0.68
C PRO A 101 5.23 -2.96 1.97
N LEU A 102 6.26 -2.24 2.41
CA LEU A 102 6.13 -1.22 3.43
C LEU A 102 5.79 0.12 2.78
N LEU A 103 4.63 0.68 3.13
CA LEU A 103 4.16 1.96 2.60
C LEU A 103 4.70 3.14 3.42
N LEU A 104 5.62 3.87 2.81
CA LEU A 104 6.13 5.16 3.26
C LEU A 104 5.31 6.30 2.63
N GLN A 105 4.12 6.57 3.17
CA GLN A 105 3.33 7.74 2.76
C GLN A 105 3.79 8.99 3.51
N LEU A 106 4.09 10.05 2.77
CA LEU A 106 4.61 11.31 3.30
C LEU A 106 3.54 12.41 3.27
N PRO A 107 3.53 13.35 4.25
CA PRO A 107 2.59 14.46 4.24
C PRO A 107 2.96 15.50 3.17
N PRO A 108 1.99 16.31 2.70
CA PRO A 108 2.24 17.35 1.70
C PRO A 108 3.18 18.45 2.21
N SER A 109 3.33 18.61 3.52
CA SER A 109 4.27 19.57 4.10
C SER A 109 5.72 19.08 4.14
N LEU A 110 6.00 17.81 3.79
CA LEU A 110 7.34 17.25 3.82
C LEU A 110 8.00 17.35 2.43
N ARG A 111 8.79 18.40 2.25
CA ARG A 111 9.71 18.55 1.12
C ARG A 111 10.84 17.52 1.21
N PHE A 112 11.33 17.10 0.05
CA PHE A 112 12.58 16.34 -0.01
C PHE A 112 13.74 17.22 0.46
N ASP A 113 14.56 16.67 1.34
CA ASP A 113 15.75 17.32 1.90
C ASP A 113 16.88 16.30 1.94
N ASP A 114 17.95 16.52 1.19
CA ASP A 114 19.12 15.64 1.11
C ASP A 114 19.73 15.32 2.48
N ARG A 115 19.62 16.24 3.46
CA ARG A 115 20.23 16.07 4.78
C ARG A 115 19.44 15.15 5.70
N THR A 116 18.17 14.91 5.39
CA THR A 116 17.24 14.16 6.25
C THR A 116 16.63 12.97 5.51
N SER A 117 16.13 13.20 4.30
CA SER A 117 15.40 12.23 3.48
C SER A 117 16.33 11.15 2.92
N ASP A 118 17.47 11.51 2.31
CA ASP A 118 18.41 10.52 1.76
C ASP A 118 18.99 9.59 2.86
N PRO A 119 19.55 10.10 3.98
CA PRO A 119 20.04 9.25 5.06
C PRO A 119 18.97 8.29 5.59
N PHE A 120 17.73 8.77 5.77
CA PHE A 120 16.62 7.92 6.20
C PHE A 120 16.30 6.82 5.18
N LEU A 121 16.18 7.14 3.89
CA LEU A 121 15.87 6.14 2.86
C LEU A 121 16.97 5.07 2.77
N ARG A 122 18.24 5.46 2.93
CA ARG A 122 19.38 4.53 3.00
C ARG A 122 19.31 3.63 4.22
N ALA A 123 19.07 4.20 5.40
CA ALA A 123 18.91 3.44 6.64
C ALA A 123 17.72 2.48 6.55
N PHE A 124 16.60 2.93 5.97
CA PHE A 124 15.41 2.11 5.79
C PHE A 124 15.66 0.93 4.84
N ARG A 125 16.31 1.17 3.69
CA ARG A 125 16.73 0.09 2.79
C ARG A 125 17.75 -0.85 3.45
N HIS A 126 18.68 -0.34 4.26
CA HIS A 126 19.65 -1.19 4.95
C HIS A 126 18.96 -2.11 5.97
N ALA A 127 18.01 -1.58 6.75
CA ALA A 127 17.29 -2.32 7.78
C ALA A 127 16.22 -3.28 7.20
N HIS A 128 15.71 -3.04 5.99
CA HIS A 128 14.67 -3.84 5.38
C HIS A 128 15.02 -4.30 3.95
N GLY A 129 15.23 -5.61 3.79
CA GLY A 129 15.52 -6.23 2.50
C GLY A 129 14.32 -6.45 1.57
N GLY A 130 13.09 -6.29 2.08
CA GLY A 130 11.85 -6.49 1.30
C GLY A 130 11.41 -5.27 0.49
N SER A 131 10.18 -5.30 0.01
CA SER A 131 9.62 -4.23 -0.82
C SER A 131 9.30 -2.98 -0.01
N ILE A 132 9.67 -1.81 -0.55
CA ILE A 132 9.35 -0.49 0.02
C ILE A 132 8.69 0.33 -1.08
N VAL A 133 7.57 0.97 -0.75
CA VAL A 133 6.87 1.89 -1.65
C VAL A 133 6.74 3.26 -0.99
N CYS A 134 7.05 4.32 -1.73
CA CYS A 134 6.99 5.69 -1.26
C CYS A 134 5.81 6.41 -1.94
N GLU A 135 4.92 6.99 -1.15
CA GLU A 135 3.82 7.84 -1.65
C GLU A 135 4.07 9.28 -1.21
N PRO A 136 4.83 10.06 -1.99
CA PRO A 136 5.05 11.47 -1.69
C PRO A 136 3.78 12.29 -1.94
N ARG A 137 3.61 13.38 -1.18
CA ARG A 137 2.55 14.38 -1.37
C ARG A 137 3.08 15.79 -1.65
N HIS A 138 4.36 15.91 -1.98
CA HIS A 138 5.03 17.16 -2.34
C HIS A 138 5.89 16.98 -3.60
N ASP A 139 5.80 17.91 -4.55
CA ASP A 139 6.45 17.87 -5.88
C ASP A 139 7.98 17.66 -5.88
N SER A 140 8.69 18.16 -4.86
CA SER A 140 10.14 17.98 -4.68
C SER A 140 10.58 16.51 -4.72
N TRP A 141 9.70 15.57 -4.41
CA TRP A 141 9.98 14.13 -4.46
C TRP A 141 9.89 13.53 -5.88
N LEU A 142 9.37 14.27 -6.86
CA LEU A 142 9.29 13.85 -8.27
C LEU A 142 10.47 14.37 -9.10
N ALA A 143 11.41 15.09 -8.47
CA ALA A 143 12.62 15.55 -9.15
C ALA A 143 13.43 14.34 -9.69
N PRO A 144 14.03 14.44 -10.89
CA PRO A 144 14.78 13.32 -11.50
C PRO A 144 15.89 12.76 -10.61
N SER A 145 16.55 13.59 -9.80
CA SER A 145 17.57 13.15 -8.85
C SER A 145 16.99 12.27 -7.73
N VAL A 146 15.78 12.59 -7.25
CA VAL A 146 15.08 11.80 -6.23
C VAL A 146 14.59 10.49 -6.84
N ASP A 147 14.06 10.51 -8.07
CA ASP A 147 13.64 9.30 -8.76
C ASP A 147 14.82 8.32 -9.01
N ALA A 148 15.99 8.85 -9.38
CA ALA A 148 17.22 8.08 -9.49
C ALA A 148 17.68 7.50 -8.13
N LEU A 149 17.53 8.26 -7.05
CA LEU A 149 17.82 7.76 -5.70
C LEU A 149 16.89 6.61 -5.31
N LEU A 150 15.57 6.78 -5.50
CA LEU A 150 14.57 5.74 -5.22
C LEU A 150 14.87 4.48 -6.04
N THR A 151 15.23 4.63 -7.33
CA THR A 151 15.67 3.53 -8.19
C THR A 151 16.89 2.80 -7.62
N LYS A 152 17.94 3.54 -7.24
CA LYS A 152 19.18 2.99 -6.65
C LYS A 152 18.88 2.23 -5.35
N LEU A 153 17.95 2.73 -4.55
CA LEU A 153 17.54 2.12 -3.29
C LEU A 153 16.45 1.06 -3.44
N ARG A 154 16.05 0.70 -4.68
CA ARG A 154 14.95 -0.24 -4.94
C ARG A 154 13.64 0.14 -4.22
N ILE A 155 13.32 1.42 -4.18
CA ILE A 155 12.08 1.95 -3.62
C ILE A 155 11.19 2.36 -4.79
N ALA A 156 10.01 1.76 -4.90
CA ALA A 156 9.04 2.14 -5.91
C ALA A 156 8.24 3.35 -5.46
N ARG A 157 7.88 4.26 -6.37
CA ARG A 157 6.97 5.38 -6.09
C ARG A 157 5.55 4.95 -6.41
N VAL A 158 4.64 5.19 -5.46
CA VAL A 158 3.22 4.90 -5.59
C VAL A 158 2.61 5.75 -6.70
N ALA A 159 1.80 5.09 -7.53
CA ALA A 159 0.85 5.71 -8.44
C ALA A 159 -0.47 5.94 -7.68
N ALA A 160 -0.73 7.18 -7.28
CA ALA A 160 -1.90 7.54 -6.48
C ALA A 160 -2.99 8.15 -7.36
N ASP A 161 -4.22 7.70 -7.18
CA ASP A 161 -5.40 8.31 -7.80
C ASP A 161 -6.39 8.78 -6.72
N PRO A 162 -6.89 10.02 -6.74
CA PRO A 162 -6.43 11.12 -7.59
C PRO A 162 -4.97 11.49 -7.30
N ALA A 163 -4.27 11.99 -8.31
CA ALA A 163 -2.88 12.42 -8.19
C ALA A 163 -2.74 13.54 -7.14
N PRO A 164 -1.94 13.39 -6.07
CA PRO A 164 -1.72 14.47 -5.12
C PRO A 164 -0.94 15.66 -5.71
N MET A 165 -0.25 15.45 -6.83
CA MET A 165 0.37 16.47 -7.68
C MET A 165 0.55 15.89 -9.11
N PRO A 166 0.83 16.72 -10.13
CA PRO A 166 1.04 16.23 -11.50
C PRO A 166 2.12 15.14 -11.58
N GLY A 167 1.83 14.02 -12.24
CA GLY A 167 2.75 12.88 -12.41
C GLY A 167 2.85 11.95 -11.21
N ALA A 168 2.08 12.19 -10.14
CA ALA A 168 1.97 11.27 -9.01
C ALA A 168 0.96 10.13 -9.22
N ASP A 169 0.23 10.15 -10.33
CA ASP A 169 -0.67 9.11 -10.84
C ASP A 169 0.03 7.99 -11.61
N GLU A 170 1.31 8.18 -11.97
CA GLU A 170 2.11 7.16 -12.67
C GLU A 170 3.21 6.57 -11.76
N PRO A 171 3.52 5.26 -11.92
CA PRO A 171 4.62 4.64 -11.18
C PRO A 171 5.96 5.32 -11.45
N GLY A 172 6.79 5.46 -10.42
CA GLY A 172 8.13 6.04 -10.52
C GLY A 172 9.15 5.31 -9.64
N GLY A 173 10.38 5.82 -9.60
CA GLY A 173 11.49 5.19 -8.89
C GLY A 173 11.76 3.78 -9.41
N TRP A 174 12.00 2.84 -8.49
CA TRP A 174 12.32 1.47 -8.86
C TRP A 174 11.15 0.74 -9.52
N GLN A 175 11.37 0.24 -10.73
CA GLN A 175 10.33 -0.37 -11.59
C GLN A 175 10.10 -1.88 -11.35
N GLY A 176 10.76 -2.48 -10.36
CA GLY A 176 10.58 -3.89 -10.03
C GLY A 176 9.25 -4.21 -9.33
N LEU A 177 8.53 -3.17 -8.90
CA LEU A 177 7.24 -3.24 -8.24
C LEU A 177 6.39 -2.04 -8.69
N ARG A 178 5.12 -2.29 -9.03
CA ARG A 178 4.13 -1.24 -9.26
C ARG A 178 3.13 -1.24 -8.12
N TYR A 179 2.79 -0.06 -7.59
CA TYR A 179 1.88 0.07 -6.46
C TYR A 179 0.89 1.20 -6.72
N TYR A 180 -0.35 0.82 -7.00
CA TYR A 180 -1.48 1.71 -7.26
C TYR A 180 -2.27 1.90 -5.96
N ARG A 181 -2.48 3.16 -5.54
CA ARG A 181 -3.34 3.51 -4.39
C ARG A 181 -4.49 4.39 -4.86
N LEU A 182 -5.69 3.82 -4.85
CA LEU A 182 -6.91 4.46 -5.32
C LEU A 182 -7.70 5.00 -4.13
N HIS A 183 -7.67 6.31 -3.95
CA HIS A 183 -8.25 7.04 -2.84
C HIS A 183 -9.71 7.42 -3.08
N GLY A 184 -10.27 7.27 -4.28
CA GLY A 184 -11.66 7.57 -4.61
C GLY A 184 -11.86 8.89 -5.35
N SER A 185 -12.74 8.88 -6.35
CA SER A 185 -13.04 10.02 -7.20
C SER A 185 -14.56 10.10 -7.47
N PRO A 186 -15.21 11.29 -7.42
CA PRO A 186 -14.60 12.62 -7.32
C PRO A 186 -14.22 13.05 -5.89
N LYS A 187 -14.75 12.40 -4.84
CA LYS A 187 -14.45 12.76 -3.45
C LYS A 187 -13.49 11.75 -2.83
N ILE A 188 -12.24 12.19 -2.64
CA ILE A 188 -11.18 11.43 -1.97
C ILE A 188 -11.67 10.87 -0.64
N TYR A 189 -11.44 9.58 -0.45
CA TYR A 189 -11.83 8.67 0.61
C TYR A 189 -13.29 8.20 0.64
N TYR A 190 -14.19 8.82 -0.15
CA TYR A 190 -15.65 8.57 -0.06
C TYR A 190 -16.25 7.98 -1.34
N SER A 191 -15.77 8.36 -2.50
CA SER A 191 -16.43 7.99 -3.76
C SER A 191 -16.00 6.62 -4.24
N ALA A 192 -16.98 5.81 -4.68
CA ALA A 192 -16.73 4.66 -5.54
C ALA A 192 -16.23 5.13 -6.91
N TYR A 193 -15.46 4.28 -7.58
CA TYR A 193 -15.04 4.56 -8.94
C TYR A 193 -16.13 4.18 -9.94
N GLU A 194 -16.24 4.99 -10.99
CA GLU A 194 -17.02 4.62 -12.16
C GLU A 194 -16.44 3.37 -12.83
N GLN A 195 -17.29 2.56 -13.45
CA GLN A 195 -16.87 1.27 -14.00
C GLN A 195 -15.72 1.43 -15.00
N HIS A 196 -15.79 2.38 -15.93
CA HIS A 196 -14.73 2.59 -16.92
C HIS A 196 -13.34 2.89 -16.30
N ALA A 197 -13.28 3.49 -15.11
CA ALA A 197 -12.01 3.73 -14.41
C ALA A 197 -11.45 2.43 -13.80
N LEU A 198 -12.31 1.58 -13.27
CA LEU A 198 -11.94 0.24 -12.80
C LEU A 198 -11.45 -0.64 -13.96
N ASP A 199 -12.08 -0.50 -15.13
CA ASP A 199 -11.73 -1.23 -16.36
C ASP A 199 -10.33 -0.85 -16.81
N ALA A 200 -10.05 0.45 -16.89
CA ALA A 200 -8.72 0.95 -17.22
C ALA A 200 -7.64 0.49 -16.21
N MET A 201 -7.98 0.38 -14.92
CA MET A 201 -7.06 -0.14 -13.92
C MET A 201 -6.83 -1.65 -14.09
N ALA A 202 -7.87 -2.43 -14.40
CA ALA A 202 -7.72 -3.85 -14.71
C ALA A 202 -6.79 -4.07 -15.93
N ASP A 203 -6.95 -3.27 -16.99
CA ASP A 203 -6.08 -3.30 -18.16
C ASP A 203 -4.62 -2.96 -17.81
N ARG A 204 -4.40 -1.97 -16.93
CA ARG A 204 -3.05 -1.63 -16.42
C ARG A 204 -2.42 -2.81 -15.69
N LEU A 205 -3.16 -3.46 -14.79
CA LEU A 205 -2.68 -4.65 -14.08
C LEU A 205 -2.35 -5.80 -15.05
N ALA A 206 -3.13 -5.96 -16.13
CA ALA A 206 -2.94 -7.05 -17.10
C ALA A 206 -1.68 -6.80 -17.94
N ALA A 207 -1.46 -5.55 -18.33
CA ALA A 207 -0.24 -5.13 -19.00
C ALA A 207 1.00 -5.30 -18.09
N ASP A 208 0.88 -5.09 -16.77
CA ASP A 208 1.96 -5.35 -15.81
C ASP A 208 2.29 -6.83 -15.70
N ALA A 209 1.27 -7.68 -15.60
CA ALA A 209 1.46 -9.13 -15.54
C ALA A 209 2.11 -9.68 -16.81
N THR A 210 1.72 -9.19 -17.98
CA THR A 210 2.34 -9.55 -19.28
C THR A 210 3.84 -9.21 -19.31
N ARG A 211 4.25 -8.15 -18.61
CA ARG A 211 5.65 -7.74 -18.46
C ARG A 211 6.39 -8.48 -17.34
N GLY A 212 5.72 -9.37 -16.61
CA GLY A 212 6.29 -10.05 -15.44
C GLY A 212 6.50 -9.13 -14.23
N CYS A 213 5.86 -7.96 -14.20
CA CYS A 213 5.95 -7.03 -13.09
C CYS A 213 5.02 -7.47 -11.94
N GLU A 214 5.49 -7.38 -10.70
CA GLU A 214 4.62 -7.47 -9.54
C GLU A 214 3.85 -6.15 -9.39
N SER A 215 2.53 -6.24 -9.26
CA SER A 215 1.67 -5.08 -9.09
C SER A 215 0.77 -5.21 -7.86
N TRP A 216 0.52 -4.07 -7.21
CA TRP A 216 -0.40 -3.94 -6.09
C TRP A 216 -1.47 -2.91 -6.45
N CYS A 217 -2.73 -3.22 -6.17
CA CYS A 217 -3.87 -2.32 -6.36
C CYS A 217 -4.65 -2.24 -5.06
N ILE A 218 -4.50 -1.12 -4.34
CA ILE A 218 -5.08 -0.91 -3.02
C ILE A 218 -6.09 0.24 -3.07
N PHE A 219 -7.33 -0.07 -2.74
CA PHE A 219 -8.40 0.91 -2.59
C PHE A 219 -8.45 1.48 -1.16
N ASP A 220 -8.23 2.79 -1.03
CA ASP A 220 -8.24 3.57 0.22
C ASP A 220 -9.50 4.46 0.33
N ASN A 221 -10.47 4.32 -0.59
CA ASN A 221 -11.79 4.98 -0.53
C ASN A 221 -12.76 4.31 0.47
N THR A 222 -12.31 4.21 1.72
CA THR A 222 -12.97 3.37 2.74
C THR A 222 -14.03 4.10 3.58
N ALA A 223 -14.16 5.42 3.48
CA ALA A 223 -15.01 6.20 4.41
C ALA A 223 -16.50 5.85 4.30
N THR A 224 -16.95 5.42 3.12
CA THR A 224 -18.34 4.98 2.82
C THR A 224 -18.40 3.50 2.46
N PHE A 225 -17.29 2.77 2.67
CA PHE A 225 -17.12 1.38 2.29
C PHE A 225 -17.16 1.06 0.78
N ALA A 226 -16.97 2.07 -0.08
CA ALA A 226 -16.91 1.90 -1.53
C ALA A 226 -15.76 0.99 -1.99
N ALA A 227 -14.60 1.08 -1.33
CA ALA A 227 -13.39 0.31 -1.62
C ALA A 227 -13.62 -1.21 -1.81
N THR A 228 -14.52 -1.81 -1.03
CA THR A 228 -14.79 -3.26 -1.13
C THR A 228 -15.48 -3.61 -2.44
N GLY A 229 -16.43 -2.79 -2.91
CA GLY A 229 -17.10 -3.01 -4.19
C GLY A 229 -16.14 -2.84 -5.37
N ASP A 230 -15.34 -1.78 -5.33
CA ASP A 230 -14.35 -1.50 -6.38
C ASP A 230 -13.30 -2.61 -6.50
N ALA A 231 -12.78 -3.11 -5.37
CA ALA A 231 -11.83 -4.22 -5.35
C ALA A 231 -12.41 -5.52 -5.90
N LEU A 232 -13.68 -5.84 -5.58
CA LEU A 232 -14.37 -7.02 -6.11
C LEU A 232 -14.59 -6.91 -7.63
N SER A 233 -14.99 -5.73 -8.12
CA SER A 233 -15.20 -5.47 -9.54
C SER A 233 -13.93 -5.71 -10.37
N ILE A 234 -12.76 -5.26 -9.88
CA ILE A 234 -11.48 -5.56 -10.55
C ILE A 234 -11.14 -7.06 -10.47
N LEU A 235 -11.36 -7.70 -9.32
CA LEU A 235 -11.02 -9.11 -9.14
C LEU A 235 -11.80 -10.02 -10.10
N GLU A 236 -13.09 -9.76 -10.31
CA GLU A 236 -13.94 -10.53 -11.23
C GLU A 236 -13.43 -10.49 -12.66
N ARG A 237 -12.88 -9.34 -13.08
CA ARG A 237 -12.26 -9.15 -14.40
C ARG A 237 -10.88 -9.77 -14.49
N TRP A 238 -10.10 -9.71 -13.42
CA TRP A 238 -8.78 -10.33 -13.33
C TRP A 238 -8.82 -11.86 -13.43
N ALA A 239 -9.91 -12.47 -12.96
CA ALA A 239 -10.11 -13.92 -12.96
C ALA A 239 -10.76 -14.45 -14.25
N SER A 240 -11.24 -13.55 -15.14
CA SER A 240 -11.88 -13.87 -16.43
C SER A 240 -10.86 -13.92 -17.56
#